data_AF-A0A359GUP4-F1
#
_entry.id   AF-A0A359GUP4-F1
#
_cell.length_a   1.000
_cell.length_b   1.000
_cell.length_c   1.000
_cell.angle_alpha   90.00
_cell.angle_beta   90.00
_cell.angle_gamma   90.00
#
_symmetry.space_group_name_H-M   'P 1'
#
loop_
_entity.id
_entity.type
_entity.pdbx_description
1 polymer ?
#
loop_
_entity_poly.entity_id
_entity_poly.type
_entity_poly.pdbx_seq_one_letter_code
_entity_poly.pdbx_strand_id
1 'polypeptide(L)' 'GLSNLSGDINLAARNALEGIIEYIVSEFGYTRNQAYVIASVAIDLRISQLVDFPNVGVTAVLPLDIFNN' A
#
# COMPACT_ATOMS: atom_id res chain seq x y z
N GLY A 1 -9.96 -13.03 -19.66
CA GLY A 1 -9.44 -11.70 -19.32
C GLY A 1 -9.36 -11.42 -17.82
N LEU A 2 -9.22 -12.42 -16.95
CA LEU A 2 -9.14 -12.22 -15.49
C LEU A 2 -7.70 -12.32 -14.94
N SER A 3 -6.76 -12.88 -15.72
CA SER A 3 -5.36 -13.06 -15.33
C SER A 3 -4.57 -11.75 -15.30
N ASN A 4 -4.84 -10.81 -16.22
CA ASN A 4 -4.19 -9.49 -16.22
C ASN A 4 -4.65 -8.62 -15.06
N LEU A 5 -5.94 -8.65 -14.72
CA LEU A 5 -6.50 -7.89 -13.59
C LEU A 5 -5.79 -8.21 -12.27
N SER A 6 -5.53 -9.50 -12.00
CA SER A 6 -4.77 -9.94 -10.83
C SER A 6 -3.32 -9.44 -10.83
N GLY A 7 -2.69 -9.37 -12.00
CA GLY A 7 -1.33 -8.84 -12.18
C GLY A 7 -1.27 -7.33 -11.95
N ASP A 8 -2.20 -6.59 -12.54
CA ASP A 8 -2.31 -5.13 -12.39
C ASP A 8 -2.60 -4.74 -10.94
N ILE A 9 -3.47 -5.48 -10.24
CA ILE A 9 -3.74 -5.27 -8.81
C ILE A 9 -2.50 -5.55 -7.96
N ASN A 10 -1.77 -6.63 -8.23
CA ASN A 10 -0.53 -6.94 -7.49
C ASN A 10 0.54 -5.88 -7.72
N LEU A 11 0.66 -5.36 -8.95
CA LEU A 11 1.61 -4.30 -9.27
C LEU A 11 1.22 -2.99 -8.59
N ALA A 12 -0.06 -2.61 -8.63
CA ALA A 12 -0.58 -1.43 -7.96
C ALA A 12 -0.38 -1.51 -6.43
N ALA A 13 -0.66 -2.67 -5.83
CA ALA A 13 -0.44 -2.90 -4.40
C ALA A 13 1.04 -2.80 -4.02
N ARG A 14 1.96 -3.36 -4.83
CA ARG A 14 3.41 -3.23 -4.61
C ARG A 14 3.87 -1.79 -4.70
N ASN A 15 3.42 -1.05 -5.70
CA ASN A 15 3.78 0.36 -5.85
C ASN A 15 3.26 1.21 -4.68
N ALA A 16 2.03 0.95 -4.22
CA ALA A 16 1.47 1.62 -3.04
C ALA A 16 2.24 1.29 -1.76
N LEU A 17 2.65 0.03 -1.57
CA LEU A 17 3.46 -0.41 -0.44
C LEU A 17 4.83 0.29 -0.41
N GLU A 18 5.53 0.35 -1.55
CA GLU A 18 6.83 1.04 -1.65
C GLU A 18 6.71 2.52 -1.31
N GLY A 19 5.67 3.21 -1.80
CA GLY A 19 5.43 4.62 -1.47
C GLY A 19 5.17 4.84 0.03
N ILE A 20 4.45 3.92 0.68
CA ILE A 20 4.23 3.99 2.13
C ILE A 20 5.51 3.73 2.91
N ILE A 21 6.35 2.79 2.48
CA ILE A 21 7.64 2.53 3.11
C ILE A 21 8.54 3.76 3.03
N GLU A 22 8.63 4.40 1.87
CA GLU A 22 9.40 5.64 1.71
C GLU A 22 8.88 6.75 2.60
N TYR A 23 7.56 6.92 2.68
CA TYR A 23 6.93 7.89 3.58
C TYR A 23 7.25 7.61 5.06
N ILE A 24 7.20 6.34 5.49
CA ILE A 24 7.51 5.97 6.87
C ILE A 24 8.98 6.25 7.21
N VAL A 25 9.88 5.97 6.28
CA VAL A 25 11.32 6.23 6.43
C VAL A 25 11.59 7.74 6.48
N SER A 26 10.95 8.54 5.62
CA SER A 26 11.20 9.99 5.55
C SER A 26 10.60 10.76 6.73
N GLU A 27 9.35 10.46 7.11
CA GLU A 27 8.63 11.22 8.13
C GLU A 27 8.91 10.75 9.56
N PHE A 28 9.11 9.45 9.77
CA PHE A 28 9.28 8.89 11.11
C PHE A 28 10.70 8.36 11.39
N GLY A 29 11.60 8.39 10.40
CA GLY A 29 13.00 8.02 10.59
C GLY A 29 13.26 6.53 10.83
N TYR A 30 12.29 5.66 10.55
CA TYR A 30 12.48 4.21 10.65
C TYR A 30 13.43 3.69 9.57
N THR A 31 14.06 2.54 9.84
CA THR A 31 14.78 1.81 8.81
C THR A 31 13.81 1.19 7.79
N ARG A 32 14.27 0.97 6.55
CA ARG A 32 13.43 0.33 5.51
C ARG A 32 12.83 -1.00 5.99
N ASN A 33 13.59 -1.81 6.72
CA ASN A 33 13.11 -3.09 7.27
C ASN A 33 12.00 -2.90 8.31
N GLN A 34 12.14 -1.92 9.22
CA GLN A 34 11.08 -1.60 10.18
C GLN A 34 9.84 -1.06 9.47
N ALA A 35 10.02 -0.19 8.49
CA ALA A 35 8.94 0.32 7.66
C ALA A 35 8.22 -0.81 6.91
N TYR A 36 8.94 -1.82 6.39
CA TYR A 36 8.32 -3.03 5.81
C TYR A 36 7.46 -3.79 6.81
N VAL A 37 7.92 -3.95 8.06
CA VAL A 37 7.14 -4.67 9.09
C VAL A 37 5.90 -3.86 9.49
N ILE A 38 6.04 -2.55 9.66
CA ILE A 38 4.92 -1.65 9.98
C ILE A 38 3.91 -1.64 8.84
N ALA A 39 4.37 -1.44 7.60
CA ALA A 39 3.56 -1.53 6.39
C ALA A 39 2.85 -2.88 6.29
N SER A 40 3.59 -3.96 6.60
CA SER A 40 3.16 -5.34 6.82
C SER A 40 1.82 -5.52 7.52
N VAL A 41 1.71 -4.85 8.67
CA VAL A 41 0.67 -5.10 9.67
C VAL A 41 -0.35 -3.96 9.73
N ALA A 42 0.08 -2.75 9.38
CA ALA A 42 -0.74 -1.55 9.51
C ALA A 42 -1.41 -1.11 8.22
N ILE A 43 -0.91 -1.52 7.03
CA ILE A 43 -1.56 -1.15 5.77
C ILE A 43 -2.77 -2.04 5.54
N ASP A 44 -3.93 -1.41 5.40
CA ASP A 44 -5.12 -2.04 4.84
C ASP A 44 -5.23 -1.67 3.36
N LEU A 45 -5.15 -2.69 2.49
CA LEU A 45 -5.32 -2.53 1.04
C LEU A 45 -6.79 -2.74 0.68
N ARG A 46 -7.48 -1.65 0.39
CA ARG A 46 -8.87 -1.68 -0.09
C ARG A 46 -8.90 -1.60 -1.61
N ILE A 47 -9.47 -2.62 -2.25
CA ILE A 47 -9.72 -2.62 -3.69
C ILE A 47 -10.94 -1.73 -3.95
N SER A 48 -10.70 -0.49 -4.35
CA SER A 48 -11.74 0.52 -4.63
C SER A 48 -12.25 0.31 -6.06
N GLN A 49 -13.20 -0.62 -6.17
CA GLN A 49 -14.12 -0.84 -7.28
C GLN A 49 -13.52 -1.18 -8.66
N LEU A 50 -13.93 -2.33 -9.19
CA LEU A 50 -13.64 -2.82 -10.54
C LEU A 50 -14.45 -2.11 -11.65
N VAL A 51 -15.07 -0.97 -11.35
CA VAL A 51 -16.14 -0.40 -12.20
C VAL A 51 -15.57 0.36 -13.40
N ASP A 52 -14.38 0.97 -13.28
CA ASP A 52 -13.72 1.66 -14.38
C ASP A 52 -12.55 0.83 -14.93
N PHE A 53 -12.83 -0.03 -15.91
CA PHE A 53 -11.79 -0.55 -16.78
C PHE A 53 -11.31 0.61 -17.68
N PRO A 54 -10.02 1.00 -17.70
CA PRO A 54 -8.83 0.25 -17.29
C PRO A 54 -8.18 0.70 -15.95
N ASN A 55 -8.77 1.63 -15.22
CA ASN A 55 -8.18 2.19 -14.00
C ASN A 55 -8.67 1.43 -12.76
N VAL A 56 -8.06 0.28 -12.51
CA VAL A 56 -8.32 -0.50 -11.28
C VAL A 56 -7.66 0.23 -10.11
N GLY A 57 -8.46 0.87 -9.26
CA GLY A 57 -7.97 1.63 -8.11
C GLY A 57 -7.67 0.72 -6.92
N VAL A 58 -6.40 0.68 -6.49
CA VAL A 58 -6.03 0.14 -5.17
C VAL A 58 -5.77 1.32 -4.24
N THR A 59 -6.49 1.35 -3.12
CA THR A 59 -6.27 2.36 -2.07
C THR A 59 -5.56 1.68 -0.90
N ALA A 60 -4.42 2.22 -0.50
CA ALA A 60 -3.70 1.80 0.70
C ALA A 60 -3.94 2.82 1.80
N VAL A 61 -4.37 2.36 2.98
CA VAL A 61 -4.61 3.24 4.14
C VAL A 61 -3.61 2.89 5.22
N LEU A 62 -2.84 3.90 5.66
CA LEU A 62 -1.92 3.80 6.78
C LEU A 62 -2.50 4.58 7.98
N PRO A 63 -2.93 3.90 9.06
CA PRO A 63 -3.37 4.57 10.28
C PRO A 63 -2.17 5.22 10.97
N LEU A 64 -2.17 6.55 11.07
CA LEU A 64 -1.05 7.29 11.68
C LEU A 64 -1.00 7.17 13.21
N ASP A 65 -2.11 6.78 13.85
CA ASP A 65 -2.16 6.52 15.30
C ASP A 65 -1.17 5.45 15.76
N ILE A 66 -0.72 4.54 14.89
CA ILE A 66 0.30 3.54 15.25
C ILE A 66 1.66 4.17 15.58
N PHE A 67 1.87 5.42 15.15
CA PHE A 67 3.09 6.19 15.41
C PHE A 67 2.94 7.16 16.58
N ASN A 68 1.72 7.35 17.10
CA ASN A 68 1.45 8.20 18.25
C ASN A 68 1.16 7.32 19.47
N ASN A 69 1.81 7.64 20.59
CA ASN A 69 1.69 6.90 21.86
C ASN A 69 0.52 7.41 22.69
#